data_AF-A0A183CSZ7-F1
#
_entry.id   AF-A0A183CSZ7-F1
#
_cell.length_a   1.000
_cell.length_b   1.000
_cell.length_c   1.000
_cell.angle_alpha   90.00
_cell.angle_beta   90.00
_cell.angle_gamma   90.00
#
_symmetry.space_group_name_H-M   'P 1'
#
loop_
_entity.id
_entity.type
_entity.pdbx_description
1 polymer ?
#
loop_
_entity_poly.entity_id
_entity_poly.type
_entity_poly.pdbx_seq_one_letter_code
_entity_poly.pdbx_strand_id
1 'polypeptide(L)' 'SYAKFTPTTKRECCLMELLDTEINYDNALQRIDDIFYSRLHFYLNAEDMATIFINIREILRVNLHFLA' A
#
# COMPACT_ATOMS: atom_id res chain seq x y z
N SER A 1 3.58 12.75 -7.89
CA SER A 1 5.05 12.89 -7.85
C SER A 1 5.39 13.48 -6.50
N TYR A 2 5.76 12.65 -5.54
CA TYR A 2 6.11 13.13 -4.21
C TYR A 2 7.39 13.95 -4.29
N ALA A 3 7.42 15.10 -3.64
CA ALA A 3 8.56 16.00 -3.69
C ALA A 3 9.76 15.32 -3.03
N LYS A 4 10.70 14.81 -3.83
CA LYS A 4 12.02 14.42 -3.34
C LYS A 4 12.77 15.69 -2.99
N PHE A 5 12.95 15.92 -1.70
CA PHE A 5 13.81 16.98 -1.17
C PHE A 5 14.96 16.34 -0.39
N THR A 6 16.11 17.00 -0.38
CA THR A 6 17.25 16.55 0.42
C THR A 6 17.07 17.08 1.84
N PRO A 7 16.91 16.22 2.86
CA PRO A 7 16.73 16.69 4.23
C PRO A 7 18.03 17.28 4.79
N THR A 8 17.93 18.45 5.40
CA THR A 8 19.03 19.19 6.04
C THR A 8 18.90 19.22 7.57
N THR A 9 17.71 18.95 8.10
CA THR A 9 17.43 18.90 9.53
C THR A 9 16.89 17.53 9.95
N LYS A 10 16.96 17.21 11.26
CA LYS A 10 16.35 15.97 11.81
C LYS A 10 14.84 15.90 11.56
N ARG A 11 14.16 17.05 11.63
CA ARG A 11 12.72 17.15 11.34
C ARG A 11 12.42 16.77 9.88
N GLU A 12 13.23 17.28 8.97
CA GLU A 12 13.16 16.97 7.54
C GLU A 12 13.45 15.50 7.25
N CYS A 13 14.45 14.89 7.91
CA CYS A 13 14.69 13.45 7.79
C CYS A 13 13.47 12.63 8.23
N CYS A 14 12.84 13.00 9.35
CA CYS A 14 11.66 12.31 9.85
C CYS A 14 10.46 12.44 8.89
N LEU A 15 10.24 13.61 8.29
CA LEU A 15 9.19 13.80 7.28
C LEU A 15 9.44 12.95 6.02
N MET A 16 10.70 12.86 5.59
CA MET A 16 11.07 12.01 4.46
C MET A 16 10.87 10.53 4.78
N GLU A 17 11.26 10.08 5.98
CA GLU A 17 11.08 8.70 6.42
C GLU A 17 9.59 8.30 6.49
N LEU A 18 8.73 9.17 7.03
CA LEU A 18 7.28 8.95 7.05
C LEU A 18 6.72 8.78 5.63
N LEU A 19 7.12 9.65 4.71
CA LEU A 19 6.68 9.58 3.33
C LEU A 19 7.20 8.34 2.60
N ASP A 20 8.49 8.01 2.76
CA ASP A 20 9.12 6.85 2.12
C ASP A 20 8.53 5.54 2.63
N THR A 21 8.27 5.43 3.94
CA THR A 21 7.65 4.25 4.54
C THR A 21 6.22 4.07 4.07
N GLU A 22 5.44 5.15 3.98
CA GLU A 22 4.06 5.10 3.46
C GLU A 22 4.03 4.71 1.97
N ILE A 23 4.91 5.27 1.14
CA ILE A 23 5.03 4.88 -0.28
C ILE A 23 5.38 3.40 -0.42
N ASN A 24 6.29 2.90 0.41
CA ASN A 24 6.67 1.48 0.39
C ASN A 24 5.52 0.58 0.86
N TYR A 25 4.71 1.04 1.81
CA TYR A 25 3.53 0.34 2.28
C TYR A 25 2.47 0.23 1.18
N ASP A 26 2.13 1.34 0.51
CA ASP A 26 1.21 1.35 -0.63
C ASP A 26 1.66 0.43 -1.76
N ASN A 27 2.96 0.47 -2.10
CA ASN A 27 3.52 -0.43 -3.10
C ASN A 27 3.40 -1.90 -2.70
N ALA A 28 3.55 -2.22 -1.41
CA ALA A 28 3.38 -3.58 -0.91
C ALA A 28 1.91 -4.04 -1.00
N LEU A 29 0.96 -3.17 -0.63
CA LEU A 29 -0.48 -3.43 -0.75
C LEU A 29 -0.90 -3.65 -2.22
N GLN A 30 -0.44 -2.77 -3.11
CA GLN A 30 -0.70 -2.90 -4.55
C GLN A 30 -0.14 -4.22 -5.09
N ARG A 31 1.07 -4.61 -4.66
CA ARG A 31 1.68 -5.87 -5.06
C ARG A 31 0.89 -7.10 -4.57
N ILE A 32 0.30 -7.03 -3.39
CA ILE A 32 -0.61 -8.07 -2.88
C ILE A 32 -1.83 -8.18 -3.80
N ASP A 33 -2.43 -7.06 -4.19
CA ASP A 33 -3.59 -7.06 -5.09
C ASP A 33 -3.24 -7.61 -6.49
N ASP A 34 -2.20 -7.06 -7.11
CA ASP A 34 -1.83 -7.35 -8.50
C ASP A 34 -1.33 -8.79 -8.70
N ILE A 35 -0.58 -9.32 -7.74
CA ILE A 35 0.09 -10.63 -7.90
C ILE A 35 -0.73 -11.75 -7.29
N PHE A 36 -1.38 -11.52 -6.15
CA PHE A 36 -2.04 -12.60 -5.40
C PHE A 36 -3.55 -12.52 -5.51
N TYR A 37 -4.17 -11.40 -5.10
CA TYR A 37 -5.63 -11.28 -5.09
C TYR A 37 -6.19 -11.50 -6.50
N SER A 38 -5.69 -10.76 -7.48
CA SER A 38 -6.19 -10.78 -8.86
C SER A 38 -6.13 -12.18 -9.48
N ARG A 39 -5.08 -12.95 -9.17
CA ARG A 39 -4.87 -14.31 -9.70
C ARG A 39 -5.70 -15.34 -8.97
N LEU A 40 -5.68 -15.31 -7.64
CA LEU A 40 -6.38 -16.29 -6.81
C LEU A 40 -7.90 -16.14 -6.88
N HIS A 41 -8.40 -14.96 -7.21
CA HIS A 41 -9.83 -14.73 -7.44
C HIS A 41 -10.44 -15.64 -8.52
N PHE A 42 -9.64 -16.13 -9.47
CA PHE A 42 -10.11 -17.06 -10.50
C PHE A 42 -10.12 -18.53 -10.06
N TYR A 43 -9.47 -18.86 -8.94
CA TYR A 43 -9.28 -20.25 -8.48
C TYR A 43 -9.97 -20.56 -7.16
N LEU A 44 -10.19 -19.54 -6.32
CA LEU A 44 -10.80 -19.67 -5.00
C LEU A 44 -12.25 -19.19 -5.03
N ASN A 45 -13.09 -19.79 -4.18
CA ASN A 45 -14.45 -19.30 -3.97
C ASN A 45 -14.42 -17.99 -3.16
N ALA A 46 -15.58 -17.33 -3.08
CA ALA A 46 -15.70 -16.04 -2.42
C ALA A 46 -15.41 -16.09 -0.90
N GLU A 47 -15.72 -17.20 -0.22
CA GLU A 47 -15.49 -17.37 1.22
C GLU A 47 -13.99 -17.49 1.53
N ASP A 48 -13.27 -18.29 0.75
CA ASP A 48 -11.80 -18.42 0.86
C ASP A 48 -11.11 -17.09 0.55
N MET A 49 -11.56 -16.38 -0.49
CA MET A 49 -11.05 -15.05 -0.84
C MET A 49 -11.24 -14.05 0.31
N ALA A 50 -12.44 -14.00 0.91
CA ALA A 50 -12.74 -13.12 2.03
C ALA A 50 -11.93 -13.49 3.29
N THR A 51 -11.70 -14.77 3.53
CA THR A 51 -10.93 -15.26 4.68
C THR A 51 -9.45 -14.92 4.55
N ILE A 52 -8.85 -15.09 3.36
CA ILE A 52 -7.41 -14.89 3.12
C ILE A 52 -7.07 -13.41 3.00
N PHE A 53 -7.87 -12.64 2.24
CA PHE A 53 -7.55 -11.25 1.89
C PHE A 53 -8.30 -10.22 2.72
N ILE A 54 -9.31 -10.63 3.50
CA ILE A 54 -10.08 -9.78 4.42
C ILE A 54 -10.60 -8.54 3.67
N ASN A 55 -10.03 -7.36 3.95
CA ASN A 55 -10.40 -6.07 3.38
C ASN A 55 -9.21 -5.38 2.69
N ILE A 56 -8.24 -6.15 2.17
CA ILE A 56 -6.98 -5.62 1.62
C ILE A 56 -7.18 -4.53 0.55
N ARG A 57 -8.20 -4.67 -0.30
CA ARG A 57 -8.52 -3.68 -1.35
C ARG A 57 -9.04 -2.37 -0.78
N GLU A 58 -9.79 -2.44 0.31
CA GLU A 58 -10.28 -1.24 1.00
C GLU A 58 -9.14 -0.54 1.74
N ILE A 59 -8.24 -1.30 2.36
CA ILE A 59 -7.02 -0.75 2.97
C ILE A 59 -6.19 -0.03 1.88
N LEU A 60 -5.92 -0.67 0.74
CA LEU A 60 -5.21 -0.05 -0.37
C LEU A 60 -5.89 1.24 -0.86
N ARG A 61 -7.23 1.22 -1.03
CA ARG A 61 -7.98 2.39 -1.45
C ARG A 61 -7.84 3.57 -0.48
N VAL A 62 -7.94 3.30 0.82
CA VAL A 62 -7.83 4.34 1.85
C VAL A 62 -6.42 4.94 1.88
N ASN A 63 -5.37 4.12 1.80
CA ASN A 63 -3.99 4.61 1.86
C ASN A 63 -3.59 5.39 0.58
N LEU A 64 -4.02 4.94 -0.60
CA LEU A 64 -3.85 5.72 -1.84
C LEU A 64 -4.50 7.10 -1.76
N HIS A 65 -5.65 7.23 -1.08
CA HIS A 65 -6.28 8.53 -0.83
C HIS A 65 -5.59 9.36 0.24
N PHE A 66 -4.97 8.72 1.23
CA PHE A 66 -4.19 9.39 2.27
C PHE A 66 -2.91 10.01 1.72
N LEU A 67 -2.26 9.32 0.78
CA LEU A 67 -1.04 9.78 0.14
C LEU A 67 -1.25 10.73 -1.06
N ALA A 68 -2.40 10.67 -1.75
CA ALA A 68 -2.71 11.51 -2.91
C ALA A 68 -2.68 13.02 -2.63
#